data_AF-A0A7Z0TCK3-F1
#
_entry.id   AF-A0A7Z0TCK3-F1
#
_cell.length_a   1.000
_cell.length_b   1.000
_cell.length_c   1.000
_cell.angle_alpha   90.00
_cell.angle_beta   90.00
_cell.angle_gamma   90.00
#
_symmetry.space_group_name_H-M   'P 1'
#
loop_
_entity.id
_entity.type
_entity.pdbx_description
1 polymer ?
#
loop_
_entity_poly.entity_id
_entity_poly.type
_entity_poly.pdbx_seq_one_letter_code
_entity_poly.pdbx_strand_id
1 'polypeptide(L)'
;MRNIFAILFGLLVMAIFSNNRRDGGSGIVIRIIILIFTLVFFLPFIAFIIFLVLVGYLVMKLTGFKINTYTYTDDDFKNYTRYNNYEQSNGYNNYNNTYTNIKSEYEKACEYLGVKTTDSFDVKKKARNTMLKKYHPDFYQDEKEKERATEVTNKINNAWDIIERYEGVK
;
A
#
# COMPACT_ATOMS: atom_id res chain seq x y z
N MET A 1 11.97 25.10 -15.62
CA MET A 1 11.39 25.65 -14.36
C MET A 1 12.08 25.14 -13.10
N ARG A 2 12.37 23.83 -12.93
CA ARG A 2 13.00 23.26 -11.72
C ARG A 2 14.32 23.94 -11.30
N ASN A 3 15.13 24.37 -12.27
CA ASN A 3 16.44 24.98 -11.98
C ASN A 3 16.35 26.49 -11.71
N ILE A 4 15.30 27.17 -12.18
CA ILE A 4 15.16 28.64 -12.05
C ILE A 4 14.90 29.02 -10.60
N PHE A 5 14.03 28.29 -9.90
CA PHE A 5 13.77 28.52 -8.48
C PHE A 5 15.00 28.24 -7.61
N ALA A 6 15.76 27.19 -7.91
CA ALA A 6 17.01 26.88 -7.21
C ALA A 6 18.08 27.96 -7.41
N ILE A 7 18.18 28.51 -8.63
CA ILE A 7 19.11 29.61 -8.94
C ILE A 7 18.67 30.90 -8.22
N LEU A 8 17.39 31.26 -8.27
CA LEU A 8 16.85 32.44 -7.58
C LEU A 8 16.99 32.33 -6.05
N PHE A 9 16.75 31.14 -5.50
CA PHE A 9 16.95 30.86 -4.08
C PHE A 9 18.43 30.92 -3.69
N GLY A 10 19.33 30.36 -4.51
CA GLY A 10 20.77 30.46 -4.31
C GLY A 10 21.28 31.91 -4.33
N LEU A 11 20.76 32.73 -5.24
CA LEU A 11 21.07 34.17 -5.30
C LEU A 11 20.53 34.93 -4.08
N LEU A 12 19.33 34.58 -3.58
CA LEU A 12 18.77 35.16 -2.36
C LEU A 12 19.59 34.79 -1.12
N VAL A 13 19.99 33.53 -0.97
CA VAL A 13 20.85 33.06 0.13
C VAL A 13 22.20 33.75 0.07
N MET A 14 22.81 33.88 -1.12
CA MET A 14 24.04 34.64 -1.30
C MET A 14 23.82 36.13 -0.97
N ALA A 15 22.71 36.75 -1.36
CA ALA A 15 22.46 38.16 -1.05
C ALA A 15 22.29 38.43 0.45
N ILE A 16 21.69 37.50 1.20
CA ILE A 16 21.46 37.61 2.65
C ILE A 16 22.72 37.27 3.46
N PHE A 17 23.45 36.22 3.08
CA PHE A 17 24.59 35.69 3.86
C PHE A 17 25.97 36.11 3.36
N SER A 18 26.08 36.75 2.18
CA SER A 18 27.33 37.33 1.72
C SER A 18 27.69 38.53 2.60
N ASN A 19 28.48 38.28 3.64
CA ASN A 19 29.01 39.32 4.51
C ASN A 19 30.39 39.76 4.00
N ASN A 20 30.43 40.36 2.80
CA ASN A 20 31.68 40.85 2.24
C ASN A 20 31.97 42.24 2.81
N ARG A 21 32.97 42.34 3.69
CA ARG A 21 33.47 43.60 4.27
C ARG A 21 34.16 44.54 3.25
N ARG A 22 34.02 44.26 1.96
CA ARG A 22 34.68 44.94 0.82
C ARG A 22 33.70 45.42 -0.24
N ASP A 23 32.40 45.36 0.02
CA ASP A 23 31.43 45.83 -0.96
C ASP A 23 31.39 47.36 -0.95
N GLY A 24 31.73 47.97 -2.08
CA GLY A 24 31.46 49.40 -2.32
C GLY A 24 29.96 49.68 -2.37
N GLY A 25 29.56 50.95 -2.41
CA GLY A 25 28.15 51.36 -2.38
C GLY A 25 27.27 50.69 -3.44
N SER A 26 27.82 50.34 -4.61
CA SER A 26 27.10 49.61 -5.66
C SER A 26 26.70 48.18 -5.26
N GLY A 27 27.49 47.49 -4.44
CA GLY A 27 27.19 46.13 -3.97
C GLY A 27 25.99 46.10 -3.01
N ILE A 28 25.87 47.14 -2.17
CA ILE A 28 24.75 47.30 -1.23
C ILE A 28 23.43 47.55 -2.00
N VAL A 29 23.47 48.40 -3.03
CA VAL A 29 22.30 48.71 -3.86
C VAL A 29 21.77 47.45 -4.57
N ILE A 30 22.65 46.62 -5.14
CA ILE A 30 22.26 45.37 -5.81
C ILE A 30 21.58 44.40 -4.83
N ARG A 31 22.07 44.28 -3.59
CA ARG A 31 21.43 43.43 -2.57
C ARG A 31 20.03 43.90 -2.21
N ILE A 32 19.83 45.20 -2.05
CA ILE A 32 18.51 45.78 -1.74
C ILE A 32 17.53 45.50 -2.88
N ILE A 33 17.96 45.63 -4.15
CA ILE A 33 17.12 45.34 -5.31
C ILE A 33 16.70 43.86 -5.34
N ILE A 34 17.62 42.92 -5.05
CA ILE A 34 17.31 41.48 -5.00
C ILE A 34 16.32 41.18 -3.87
N LEU A 35 16.47 41.81 -2.70
CA LEU A 35 15.55 41.64 -1.57
C LEU A 35 14.15 42.18 -1.87
N ILE A 36 14.04 43.35 -2.50
CA ILE A 36 12.74 43.91 -2.90
C ILE A 36 12.08 43.04 -3.97
N PHE A 37 12.85 42.62 -4.97
CA PHE A 37 12.34 41.78 -6.06
C PHE A 37 11.82 40.44 -5.53
N THR A 38 12.54 39.81 -4.61
CA THR A 38 12.12 38.55 -3.99
C THR A 38 10.88 38.78 -3.12
N LEU A 39 10.85 39.81 -2.27
CA LEU A 39 9.67 40.11 -1.47
C LEU A 39 8.41 40.35 -2.32
N VAL A 40 8.52 41.14 -3.38
CA VAL A 40 7.40 41.43 -4.31
C VAL A 40 6.94 40.19 -5.07
N PHE A 41 7.85 39.26 -5.39
CA PHE A 41 7.50 38.04 -6.12
C PHE A 41 6.97 36.92 -5.22
N PHE A 42 7.48 36.81 -3.98
CA PHE A 42 7.08 35.76 -3.05
C PHE A 42 5.75 36.06 -2.34
N LEU A 43 5.42 37.33 -2.07
CA LEU A 43 4.12 37.70 -1.48
C LEU A 43 2.89 37.23 -2.28
N PRO A 44 2.78 37.48 -3.60
CA PRO A 44 1.66 36.97 -4.39
C PRO A 44 1.71 35.45 -4.55
N PHE A 45 2.89 34.84 -4.53
CA PHE A 45 3.04 33.39 -4.58
C PHE A 45 2.50 32.71 -3.31
N ILE A 46 2.79 33.27 -2.13
CA ILE A 46 2.23 32.81 -0.85
C ILE A 46 0.71 32.99 -0.83
N ALA A 47 0.20 34.14 -1.28
CA ALA A 47 -1.24 34.38 -1.39
C ALA A 47 -1.92 33.39 -2.35
N PHE A 48 -1.26 33.05 -3.46
CA PHE A 48 -1.75 32.06 -4.42
C PHE A 48 -1.81 30.64 -3.84
N ILE A 49 -0.80 30.24 -3.05
CA ILE A 49 -0.82 28.94 -2.36
C ILE A 49 -1.99 28.89 -1.36
N ILE A 50 -2.18 29.94 -0.55
CA ILE A 50 -3.31 30.02 0.39
C ILE A 50 -4.65 29.96 -0.35
N PHE A 51 -4.77 30.64 -1.48
CA PHE A 51 -5.95 30.59 -2.35
C PHE A 51 -6.22 29.15 -2.85
N LEU A 52 -5.20 28.42 -3.33
CA LEU A 52 -5.36 27.03 -3.75
C LEU A 52 -5.79 26.11 -2.61
N VAL A 53 -5.24 26.29 -1.41
CA VAL A 53 -5.65 25.52 -0.23
C VAL A 53 -7.11 25.80 0.13
N LEU A 54 -7.53 27.07 0.10
CA LEU A 54 -8.93 27.45 0.37
C LEU A 54 -9.89 26.90 -0.69
N VAL A 55 -9.54 26.99 -1.97
CA VAL A 55 -10.32 26.42 -3.07
C VAL A 55 -10.40 24.90 -2.93
N GLY A 56 -9.28 24.22 -2.66
CA GLY A 56 -9.26 22.79 -2.42
C GLY A 56 -10.14 22.38 -1.24
N TYR A 57 -10.05 23.10 -0.11
CA TYR A 57 -10.91 22.89 1.05
C TYR A 57 -12.40 23.06 0.71
N LEU A 58 -12.75 24.13 -0.02
CA LEU A 58 -14.11 24.43 -0.42
C LEU A 58 -14.65 23.39 -1.41
N VAL A 59 -13.84 22.96 -2.37
CA VAL A 59 -14.17 21.88 -3.32
C VAL A 59 -14.38 20.56 -2.58
N MET A 60 -13.49 20.17 -1.66
CA MET A 60 -13.66 18.94 -0.87
C MET A 60 -14.94 18.98 -0.03
N LYS A 61 -15.26 20.15 0.55
CA LYS A 61 -16.47 20.35 1.36
C LYS A 61 -17.76 20.32 0.53
N LEU A 62 -17.75 20.85 -0.70
CA LEU A 62 -18.92 20.90 -1.59
C LEU A 62 -19.16 19.61 -2.38
N THR A 63 -18.10 18.95 -2.83
CA THR A 63 -18.21 17.72 -3.64
C THR A 63 -18.35 16.46 -2.77
N GLY A 64 -18.23 16.59 -1.44
CA GLY A 64 -18.25 15.45 -0.52
C GLY A 64 -17.11 14.47 -0.79
N PHE A 65 -16.03 14.94 -1.42
CA PHE A 65 -14.91 14.11 -1.85
C PHE A 65 -14.19 13.56 -0.62
N LYS A 66 -14.47 12.30 -0.30
CA LYS A 66 -13.73 11.53 0.71
C LYS A 66 -12.39 11.14 0.09
N ILE A 67 -11.32 11.80 0.52
CA ILE A 67 -9.97 11.31 0.24
C ILE A 67 -9.82 10.03 1.05
N ASN A 68 -9.97 8.89 0.39
CA ASN A 68 -9.66 7.59 0.97
C ASN A 68 -8.14 7.49 1.07
N THR A 69 -7.57 7.97 2.17
CA THR A 69 -6.21 7.60 2.54
C THR A 69 -6.25 6.16 3.04
N TYR A 70 -5.61 5.25 2.32
CA TYR A 70 -5.34 3.89 2.79
C TYR A 70 -4.26 3.94 3.89
N THR A 71 -4.58 4.56 5.02
CA THR A 71 -3.83 4.35 6.25
C THR A 71 -4.29 3.03 6.83
N TYR A 72 -3.41 2.02 6.75
CA TYR A 72 -3.64 0.73 7.39
C TYR A 72 -3.65 0.96 8.91
N THR A 73 -4.84 1.05 9.48
CA THR A 73 -5.03 1.17 10.92
C THR A 73 -5.03 -0.22 11.54
N ASP A 74 -4.63 -0.38 12.81
CA ASP A 74 -4.67 -1.68 13.51
C ASP A 74 -6.07 -2.31 13.50
N ASP A 75 -7.12 -1.49 13.39
CA ASP A 75 -8.50 -1.92 13.23
C ASP A 75 -8.80 -2.50 11.84
N ASP A 76 -8.08 -2.10 10.79
CA ASP A 76 -8.18 -2.69 9.45
C ASP A 76 -7.56 -4.09 9.42
N PHE A 77 -6.47 -4.33 10.16
CA PHE A 77 -5.89 -5.66 10.34
C PHE A 77 -6.85 -6.60 11.09
N LYS A 78 -7.53 -6.08 12.12
CA LYS A 78 -8.58 -6.82 12.84
C LYS A 78 -9.81 -7.09 11.97
N ASN A 79 -10.21 -6.15 11.13
CA ASN A 79 -11.33 -6.34 10.21
C ASN A 79 -10.97 -7.30 9.07
N TYR A 80 -9.74 -7.28 8.55
CA TYR A 80 -9.26 -8.25 7.55
C TYR A 80 -9.22 -9.68 8.10
N THR A 81 -8.78 -9.85 9.36
CA THR A 81 -8.81 -11.15 10.05
C THR A 81 -10.24 -11.58 10.41
N ARG A 82 -11.15 -10.66 10.75
CA ARG A 82 -12.58 -10.97 10.95
C ARG A 82 -13.28 -11.34 9.66
N TYR A 83 -13.02 -10.64 8.56
CA TYR A 83 -13.69 -10.86 7.27
C TYR A 83 -13.28 -12.21 6.66
N ASN A 84 -12.00 -12.59 6.77
CA ASN A 84 -11.55 -13.94 6.42
C ASN A 84 -12.20 -15.04 7.28
N ASN A 85 -12.56 -14.76 8.53
CA ASN A 85 -13.30 -15.71 9.37
C ASN A 85 -14.81 -15.76 9.04
N TYR A 86 -15.40 -14.68 8.51
CA TYR A 86 -16.81 -14.63 8.15
C TYR A 86 -17.11 -15.19 6.75
N GLU A 87 -16.20 -15.05 5.78
CA GLU A 87 -16.32 -15.76 4.49
C GLU A 87 -16.09 -17.27 4.63
N GLN A 88 -15.36 -17.72 5.65
CA GLN A 88 -15.23 -19.14 5.97
C GLN A 88 -16.51 -19.74 6.62
N SER A 89 -17.44 -18.90 7.10
CA SER A 89 -18.65 -19.36 7.80
C SER A 89 -19.91 -19.45 6.92
N ASN A 90 -19.91 -18.91 5.70
CA ASN A 90 -21.11 -18.85 4.84
C ASN A 90 -21.03 -19.67 3.53
N GLY A 91 -19.96 -20.45 3.36
CA GLY A 91 -19.78 -21.32 2.18
C GLY A 91 -19.94 -22.83 2.43
N TYR A 92 -20.40 -23.26 3.60
CA TYR A 92 -20.39 -24.69 3.99
C TYR A 92 -21.70 -25.20 4.62
N ASN A 93 -22.84 -24.70 4.16
CA ASN A 93 -24.16 -25.19 4.61
C ASN A 93 -25.07 -25.58 3.43
N ASN A 94 -24.50 -26.20 2.40
CA ASN A 94 -25.32 -26.88 1.40
C ASN A 94 -24.58 -28.05 0.75
N TYR A 95 -24.46 -29.17 1.45
CA TYR A 95 -24.40 -30.47 0.77
C TYR A 95 -25.07 -31.55 1.63
N ASN A 96 -26.38 -31.61 1.45
CA ASN A 96 -27.19 -32.76 1.80
C ASN A 96 -26.60 -34.02 1.13
N ASN A 97 -26.22 -34.99 1.96
CA ASN A 97 -26.51 -36.41 1.79
C ASN A 97 -26.44 -36.96 0.35
N THR A 98 -25.28 -37.49 -0.05
CA THR A 98 -25.22 -38.61 -1.00
C THR A 98 -24.02 -39.50 -0.66
N TYR A 99 -24.34 -40.63 -0.05
CA TYR A 99 -23.45 -41.75 0.27
C TYR A 99 -22.85 -42.36 -1.01
N THR A 100 -21.70 -41.86 -1.47
CA THR A 100 -20.82 -42.56 -2.41
C THR A 100 -19.37 -42.08 -2.24
N ASN A 101 -18.56 -42.84 -1.51
CA ASN A 101 -17.08 -42.77 -1.55
C ASN A 101 -16.47 -41.35 -1.43
N ILE A 102 -16.91 -40.57 -0.44
CA ILE A 102 -16.42 -39.21 -0.22
C ILE A 102 -15.02 -39.29 0.41
N LYS A 103 -13.98 -39.04 -0.39
CA LYS A 103 -12.65 -38.65 0.12
C LYS A 103 -12.84 -37.58 1.20
N SER A 104 -12.25 -37.79 2.38
CA SER A 104 -12.36 -36.85 3.49
C SER A 104 -11.90 -35.45 3.04
N GLU A 105 -12.47 -34.38 3.60
CA GLU A 105 -12.06 -33.00 3.29
C GLU A 105 -10.54 -32.80 3.45
N TYR A 106 -9.96 -33.50 4.42
CA TYR A 106 -8.53 -33.59 4.65
C TYR A 106 -7.75 -34.26 3.50
N GLU A 107 -8.27 -35.35 2.93
CA GLU A 107 -7.65 -36.01 1.79
C GLU A 107 -7.69 -35.13 0.54
N LYS A 108 -8.79 -34.40 0.31
CA LYS A 108 -8.89 -33.42 -0.77
C LYS A 108 -7.91 -32.25 -0.60
N ALA A 109 -7.74 -31.77 0.64
CA ALA A 109 -6.77 -30.72 0.95
C ALA A 109 -5.32 -31.20 0.74
N CYS A 110 -5.01 -32.44 1.14
CA CYS A 110 -3.71 -33.05 0.88
C CYS A 110 -3.46 -33.22 -0.63
N GLU A 111 -4.45 -33.70 -1.38
CA GLU A 111 -4.38 -33.84 -2.84
C GLU A 111 -4.16 -32.48 -3.53
N TYR A 112 -4.84 -31.42 -3.08
CA TYR A 112 -4.67 -30.08 -3.61
C TYR A 112 -3.25 -29.55 -3.41
N LEU A 113 -2.62 -29.84 -2.27
CA LEU A 113 -1.23 -29.51 -1.98
C LEU A 113 -0.22 -30.50 -2.59
N GLY A 114 -0.69 -31.54 -3.30
CA GLY A 114 0.16 -32.56 -3.92
C GLY A 114 0.89 -33.47 -2.92
N VAL A 115 0.32 -33.64 -1.72
CA VAL A 115 0.89 -34.44 -0.62
C VAL A 115 -0.03 -35.60 -0.26
N LYS A 116 0.53 -36.65 0.32
CA LYS A 116 -0.25 -37.80 0.81
C LYS A 116 -0.73 -37.52 2.24
N THR A 117 -1.87 -38.11 2.61
CA THR A 117 -2.41 -38.05 3.98
C THR A 117 -1.44 -38.65 5.01
N THR A 118 -0.61 -39.61 4.59
CA THR A 118 0.42 -40.28 5.38
C THR A 118 1.72 -39.49 5.55
N ASP A 119 1.90 -38.39 4.81
CA ASP A 119 3.13 -37.60 4.88
C ASP A 119 3.21 -36.84 6.21
N SER A 120 4.44 -36.62 6.70
CA SER A 120 4.64 -35.85 7.93
C SER A 120 4.16 -34.40 7.79
N PHE A 121 3.75 -33.79 8.89
CA PHE A 121 3.31 -32.39 8.93
C PHE A 121 4.33 -31.42 8.31
N ASP A 122 5.62 -31.65 8.54
CA ASP A 122 6.69 -30.83 7.96
C ASP A 122 6.76 -30.92 6.43
N VAL A 123 6.50 -32.10 5.86
CA VAL A 123 6.43 -32.29 4.40
C VAL A 123 5.24 -31.55 3.83
N LYS A 124 4.07 -31.62 4.48
CA LYS A 124 2.86 -30.87 4.08
C LYS A 124 3.10 -29.36 4.15
N LYS A 125 3.75 -28.89 5.22
CA LYS A 125 4.15 -27.47 5.40
C LYS A 125 5.11 -27.00 4.31
N LYS A 126 6.09 -27.84 3.96
CA LYS A 126 7.05 -27.55 2.89
C LYS A 126 6.38 -27.49 1.52
N ALA A 127 5.42 -28.38 1.24
CA ALA A 127 4.66 -28.38 -0.01
C ALA A 127 3.83 -27.09 -0.16
N ARG A 128 3.10 -26.69 0.90
CA ARG A 128 2.41 -25.38 0.94
C ARG A 128 3.36 -24.23 0.63
N ASN A 129 4.49 -24.14 1.34
CA ASN A 129 5.46 -23.06 1.12
C ASN A 129 6.00 -23.03 -0.31
N THR A 130 6.16 -24.20 -0.93
CA THR A 130 6.61 -24.30 -2.32
C THR A 130 5.55 -23.80 -3.29
N MET A 131 4.27 -24.12 -3.06
CA MET A 131 3.17 -23.61 -3.87
C MET A 131 2.98 -22.10 -3.72
N LEU A 132 3.04 -21.57 -2.49
CA LEU A 132 2.96 -20.13 -2.25
C LEU A 132 4.10 -19.38 -2.95
N LYS A 133 5.32 -19.89 -2.91
CA LYS A 133 6.45 -19.29 -3.65
C LYS A 133 6.29 -19.34 -5.17
N LYS A 134 5.48 -20.24 -5.70
CA LYS A 134 5.25 -20.37 -7.15
C LYS A 134 4.12 -19.46 -7.64
N TYR A 135 3.09 -19.28 -6.82
CA TYR A 135 1.85 -18.60 -7.21
C TYR A 135 1.60 -17.29 -6.44
N HIS A 136 2.59 -16.76 -5.73
CA HIS A 136 2.42 -15.50 -4.97
C HIS A 136 2.07 -14.35 -5.92
N PRO A 137 1.06 -13.52 -5.59
CA PRO A 137 0.64 -12.41 -6.45
C PRO A 137 1.76 -11.39 -6.74
N ASP A 138 2.76 -11.26 -5.86
CA ASP A 138 3.90 -10.34 -6.08
C ASP A 138 4.79 -10.70 -7.28
N PHE A 139 4.72 -11.92 -7.79
CA PHE A 139 5.47 -12.28 -9.00
C PHE A 139 4.83 -11.77 -10.29
N TYR A 140 3.57 -11.33 -10.24
CA TYR A 140 2.81 -10.89 -11.40
C TYR A 140 2.65 -9.37 -11.40
N GLN A 141 3.02 -8.73 -12.51
CA GLN A 141 2.90 -7.27 -12.68
C GLN A 141 1.56 -6.87 -13.31
N ASP A 142 0.88 -7.79 -13.98
CA ASP A 142 -0.43 -7.56 -14.59
C ASP A 142 -1.56 -7.75 -13.57
N GLU A 143 -2.50 -6.79 -13.52
CA GLU A 143 -3.57 -6.77 -12.52
C GLU A 143 -4.51 -8.00 -12.62
N LYS A 144 -4.76 -8.51 -13.84
CA LYS A 144 -5.61 -9.70 -14.04
C LYS A 144 -4.90 -10.97 -13.62
N GLU A 145 -3.60 -11.05 -13.81
CA GLU A 145 -2.80 -12.19 -13.36
C GLU A 145 -2.65 -12.18 -11.84
N LYS A 146 -2.53 -11.00 -11.24
CA LYS A 146 -2.50 -10.80 -9.80
C LYS A 146 -3.79 -11.22 -9.12
N GLU A 147 -4.95 -10.93 -9.70
CA GLU A 147 -6.25 -11.38 -9.21
C GLU A 147 -6.34 -12.92 -9.21
N ARG A 148 -5.96 -13.57 -10.31
CA ARG A 148 -5.91 -15.05 -10.38
C ARG A 148 -4.92 -15.65 -9.39
N ALA A 149 -3.74 -15.05 -9.24
CA ALA A 149 -2.73 -15.49 -8.29
C ALA A 149 -3.23 -15.35 -6.84
N THR A 150 -4.02 -14.32 -6.56
CA THR A 150 -4.68 -14.12 -5.25
C THR A 150 -5.72 -15.22 -4.99
N GLU A 151 -6.56 -15.55 -5.97
CA GLU A 151 -7.52 -16.67 -5.83
C GLU A 151 -6.82 -18.01 -5.58
N VAL A 152 -5.74 -18.29 -6.32
CA VAL A 152 -4.95 -19.53 -6.15
C VAL A 152 -4.30 -19.56 -4.77
N THR A 153 -3.73 -18.44 -4.32
CA THR A 153 -3.14 -18.30 -2.99
C THR A 153 -4.17 -18.54 -1.87
N ASN A 154 -5.38 -18.01 -2.03
CA ASN A 154 -6.47 -18.22 -1.07
C ASN A 154 -6.89 -19.70 -1.00
N LYS A 155 -6.96 -20.39 -2.14
CA LYS A 155 -7.23 -21.84 -2.17
C LYS A 155 -6.13 -22.67 -1.48
N ILE A 156 -4.86 -22.30 -1.67
CA ILE A 156 -3.72 -22.93 -0.97
C ILE A 156 -3.83 -22.74 0.54
N ASN A 157 -4.16 -21.53 0.99
CA ASN A 157 -4.32 -21.22 2.42
C ASN A 157 -5.51 -21.96 3.04
N ASN A 158 -6.62 -22.09 2.32
CA ASN A 158 -7.79 -22.85 2.77
C ASN A 158 -7.45 -24.34 2.95
N ALA A 159 -6.81 -24.96 1.94
CA ALA A 159 -6.36 -26.35 2.05
C ALA A 159 -5.41 -26.56 3.25
N TRP A 160 -4.54 -25.59 3.51
CA TRP A 160 -3.64 -25.64 4.66
C TRP A 160 -4.36 -25.55 6.02
N ASP A 161 -5.38 -24.69 6.15
CA ASP A 161 -6.16 -24.56 7.39
C ASP A 161 -6.90 -25.86 7.76
N ILE A 162 -7.40 -26.58 6.75
CA ILE A 162 -8.03 -27.91 6.93
C ILE A 162 -7.00 -28.91 7.48
N ILE A 163 -5.77 -28.89 6.95
CA ILE A 163 -4.69 -29.78 7.40
C ILE A 163 -4.24 -29.44 8.82
N GLU A 164 -4.07 -28.15 9.16
CA GLU A 164 -3.71 -27.72 10.53
C GLU A 164 -4.76 -28.12 11.57
N ARG A 165 -6.04 -27.98 11.21
CA ARG A 165 -7.17 -28.36 12.07
C ARG A 165 -7.21 -29.86 12.33
N TYR A 166 -6.92 -30.68 11.30
CA TYR A 166 -6.91 -32.14 11.42
C TYR A 166 -5.72 -32.65 12.24
N GLU A 167 -4.56 -32.02 12.09
CA GLU A 167 -3.32 -32.39 12.79
C GLU A 167 -3.26 -31.83 14.23
N GLY A 168 -4.29 -31.09 14.68
CA GLY A 168 -4.42 -30.63 16.06
C GLY A 168 -3.42 -29.54 16.47
N VAL A 169 -2.94 -28.75 15.51
CA VAL A 169 -1.91 -27.70 15.73
C VAL A 169 -2.55 -26.34 16.07
N LYS A 170 -3.88 -26.27 16.20
CA LYS A 170 -4.66 -25.05 16.51
C LYS A 170 -5.54 -25.25 17.73
#